data_AF-A0A3B9GT32-F1
#
_entry.id   AF-A0A3B9GT32-F1
#
_cell.length_a   1.000
_cell.length_b   1.000
_cell.length_c   1.000
_cell.angle_alpha   90.00
_cell.angle_beta   90.00
_cell.angle_gamma   90.00
#
_symmetry.space_group_name_H-M   'P 1'
#
loop_
_entity.id
_entity.type
_entity.pdbx_description
1 polymer ?
#
loop_
_entity_poly.entity_id
_entity_poly.type
_entity_poly.pdbx_seq_one_letter_code
_entity_poly.pdbx_strand_id
1 'polypeptide(L)'
;MTHTPPEDEQPEIVDEVETSRAPLLEHLTELRSRLIWSLLALSVATIGCFFFAQDIYEFLLNPFARMAQEIRGTKLDFIYTAPMEFFFAKLKLAVFAGIFVAFPFIAWQVYAFVAPGLYKNERGAFWPYLVLAPILFST
;
A
#
# COMPACT_ATOMS: atom_id res chain seq x y z
N MET A 1 16.89 36.34 59.29
CA MET A 1 16.91 34.91 58.93
C MET A 1 15.61 34.62 58.20
N THR A 2 15.55 34.93 56.91
CA THR A 2 14.46 34.53 56.03
C THR A 2 15.08 33.50 55.10
N HIS A 3 14.83 32.24 55.41
CA HIS A 3 15.38 31.10 54.71
C HIS A 3 14.59 30.96 53.40
N THR A 4 15.13 31.48 52.30
CA THR A 4 14.61 31.18 50.96
C THR A 4 14.84 29.69 50.69
N PRO A 5 13.84 28.89 50.28
CA PRO A 5 14.04 27.50 49.91
C PRO A 5 14.93 27.39 48.65
N PRO A 6 15.74 26.34 48.50
CA PRO A 6 16.71 26.21 47.42
C PRO A 6 16.02 25.97 46.07
N GLU A 7 16.56 26.59 45.04
CA GLU A 7 16.08 26.67 43.66
C GLU A 7 16.52 25.45 42.80
N ASP A 8 16.64 24.27 43.40
CA ASP A 8 17.49 23.18 42.87
C ASP A 8 16.75 21.84 42.62
N GLU A 9 15.47 21.88 42.24
CA GLU A 9 14.68 20.65 42.05
C GLU A 9 13.90 20.59 40.73
N GLN A 10 14.40 21.21 39.64
CA GLN A 10 13.85 20.98 38.29
C GLN A 10 14.89 20.93 37.14
N PRO A 11 15.85 19.97 37.10
CA PRO A 11 16.59 19.69 35.86
C PRO A 11 16.17 18.39 35.12
N GLU A 12 15.55 17.40 35.76
CA GLU A 12 15.42 16.05 35.13
C GLU A 12 14.24 15.87 34.16
N ILE A 13 13.15 16.64 34.26
CA ILE A 13 11.93 16.42 33.45
C ILE A 13 12.10 16.89 31.98
N VAL A 14 13.05 17.77 31.69
CA VAL A 14 13.24 18.32 30.33
C VAL A 14 13.99 17.34 29.43
N ASP A 15 14.99 16.62 29.95
CA ASP A 15 15.85 15.72 29.18
C ASP A 15 15.16 14.41 28.73
N GLU A 16 14.25 13.84 29.54
CA GLU A 16 13.49 12.64 29.18
C GLU A 16 12.47 12.90 28.06
N VAL A 17 11.84 14.08 28.07
CA VAL A 17 10.82 14.47 27.07
C VAL A 17 11.49 14.76 25.72
N GLU A 18 12.66 15.38 25.71
CA GLU A 18 13.41 15.68 24.49
C GLU A 18 13.99 14.41 23.85
N THR A 19 14.47 13.47 24.69
CA THR A 19 14.93 12.14 24.27
C THR A 19 13.81 11.26 23.70
N SER A 20 12.56 11.43 24.14
CA SER A 20 11.40 10.70 23.59
C SER A 20 10.85 11.32 22.30
N ARG A 21 10.95 12.65 22.15
CA ARG A 21 10.50 13.37 20.94
C ARG A 21 11.41 13.14 19.74
N ALA A 22 12.73 13.10 19.92
CA ALA A 22 13.69 12.84 18.85
C ALA A 22 13.41 11.53 18.05
N PRO A 23 13.21 10.36 18.68
CA PRO A 23 12.92 9.11 17.99
C PRO A 23 11.52 9.06 17.35
N LEU A 24 10.53 9.79 17.87
CA LEU A 24 9.20 9.89 17.25
C LEU A 24 9.24 10.71 15.95
N LEU A 25 10.02 11.80 15.92
CA LEU A 25 10.21 12.58 14.68
C LEU A 25 11.00 11.78 13.63
N GLU A 26 11.97 10.98 14.06
CA GLU A 26 12.74 10.10 13.17
C GLU A 26 11.85 8.98 12.57
N HIS A 27 10.95 8.40 13.35
CA HIS A 27 10.01 7.40 12.85
C HIS A 27 8.96 7.97 11.86
N LEU A 28 8.45 9.18 12.11
CA LEU A 28 7.51 9.85 11.19
C LEU A 28 8.17 10.29 9.87
N THR A 29 9.43 10.70 9.91
CA THR A 29 10.19 11.04 8.70
C THR A 29 10.48 9.80 7.85
N GLU A 30 10.69 8.65 8.48
CA GLU A 30 10.78 7.35 7.81
C GLU A 30 9.45 6.97 7.13
N LEU A 31 8.30 7.11 7.81
CA LEU A 31 6.98 6.87 7.22
C LEU A 31 6.78 7.66 5.93
N ARG A 32 7.06 8.97 5.98
CA ARG A 32 6.87 9.86 4.84
C ARG A 32 7.69 9.39 3.64
N SER A 33 8.96 9.06 3.86
CA SER A 33 9.85 8.58 2.79
C SER A 33 9.32 7.28 2.17
N ARG A 34 8.96 6.30 3.01
CA ARG A 34 8.42 5.00 2.56
C ARG A 34 7.09 5.13 1.82
N LEU A 35 6.23 6.06 2.25
CA LEU A 35 4.97 6.36 1.58
C LEU A 35 5.18 6.94 0.19
N ILE A 36 6.14 7.87 0.03
CA ILE A 36 6.50 8.45 -1.27
C ILE A 36 7.03 7.35 -2.21
N TRP A 37 7.92 6.48 -1.73
CA TRP A 37 8.43 5.36 -2.53
C TRP A 37 7.34 4.36 -2.91
N SER A 38 6.42 4.05 -2.01
CA SER A 38 5.28 3.17 -2.28
C SER A 38 4.34 3.77 -3.33
N LEU A 39 4.08 5.07 -3.24
CA LEU A 39 3.23 5.79 -4.20
C LEU A 39 3.88 5.88 -5.58
N LEU A 40 5.21 6.08 -5.63
CA LEU A 40 5.98 6.05 -6.87
C LEU A 40 5.95 4.66 -7.51
N ALA A 41 6.20 3.61 -6.72
CA ALA A 41 6.12 2.23 -7.21
C ALA A 41 4.73 1.90 -7.76
N LEU A 42 3.67 2.29 -7.05
CA LEU A 42 2.29 2.14 -7.50
C LEU A 42 2.03 2.91 -8.80
N SER A 43 2.54 4.14 -8.91
CA SER A 43 2.38 4.97 -10.10
C SER A 43 3.07 4.35 -11.32
N VAL A 44 4.31 3.87 -11.16
CA VAL A 44 5.07 3.18 -12.21
C VAL A 44 4.38 1.89 -12.63
N ALA A 45 3.92 1.08 -11.67
CA ALA A 45 3.18 -0.15 -11.95
C ALA A 45 1.86 0.14 -12.68
N THR A 46 1.12 1.15 -12.25
CA THR A 46 -0.14 1.59 -12.89
C THR A 46 0.11 2.04 -14.33
N ILE A 47 1.15 2.83 -14.57
CA ILE A 47 1.51 3.29 -15.93
C ILE A 47 1.89 2.09 -16.80
N GLY A 48 2.68 1.14 -16.27
CA GLY A 48 2.99 -0.12 -16.96
C GLY A 48 1.72 -0.90 -17.32
N CYS A 49 0.85 -1.15 -16.34
CA CYS A 49 -0.42 -1.83 -16.54
C CYS A 49 -1.38 -1.07 -17.47
N PHE A 50 -1.27 0.26 -17.57
CA PHE A 50 -2.08 1.06 -18.48
C PHE A 50 -1.79 0.75 -19.94
N PHE A 51 -0.52 0.51 -20.29
CA PHE A 51 -0.14 0.08 -21.65
C PHE A 51 -0.67 -1.33 -21.97
N PHE A 52 -0.69 -2.24 -20.98
CA PHE A 52 -1.24 -3.60 -21.12
C PHE A 52 -2.73 -3.71 -20.78
N ALA A 53 -3.42 -2.58 -20.51
CA ALA A 53 -4.80 -2.60 -20.02
C ALA A 53 -5.75 -3.23 -21.03
N GLN A 54 -5.43 -3.14 -22.33
CA GLN A 54 -6.22 -3.77 -23.37
C GLN A 54 -6.15 -5.29 -23.31
N ASP A 55 -4.95 -5.86 -23.15
CA ASP A 55 -4.76 -7.31 -23.05
C ASP A 55 -5.47 -7.88 -21.79
N ILE A 56 -5.36 -7.15 -20.66
CA ILE A 56 -6.07 -7.51 -19.42
C ILE A 56 -7.59 -7.47 -19.63
N TYR A 57 -8.07 -6.45 -20.35
CA TYR A 57 -9.50 -6.27 -20.63
C TYR A 57 -10.04 -7.37 -21.55
N GLU A 58 -9.32 -7.71 -22.62
CA GLU A 58 -9.66 -8.82 -23.52
C GLU A 58 -9.64 -10.17 -22.80
N PHE A 59 -8.66 -10.39 -21.91
CA PHE A 59 -8.60 -11.59 -21.07
C PHE A 59 -9.82 -11.70 -20.13
N LEU A 60 -10.21 -10.60 -19.47
CA LEU A 60 -11.38 -10.57 -18.58
C LEU A 60 -12.70 -10.80 -19.34
N LEU A 61 -12.80 -10.29 -20.56
CA LEU A 61 -14.01 -10.39 -21.37
C LEU A 61 -14.15 -11.72 -22.12
N ASN A 62 -13.07 -12.46 -22.35
CA ASN A 62 -13.13 -13.77 -23.02
C ASN A 62 -14.13 -14.76 -22.38
N PRO A 63 -14.12 -15.02 -21.06
CA PRO A 63 -15.13 -15.90 -20.44
C PRO A 63 -16.54 -15.29 -20.51
N PHE A 64 -16.66 -13.97 -20.41
CA PHE A 64 -17.93 -13.27 -20.48
C PHE A 64 -18.56 -13.35 -21.88
N ALA A 65 -17.73 -13.23 -22.92
CA ALA A 65 -18.14 -13.34 -24.32
C ALA A 65 -18.61 -14.76 -24.67
N ARG A 66 -17.95 -15.79 -24.13
CA ARG A 66 -18.38 -17.18 -24.30
C ARG A 66 -19.75 -17.43 -23.67
N MET A 67 -19.94 -17.01 -22.42
CA MET A 67 -21.22 -17.15 -21.72
C MET A 67 -22.34 -16.30 -22.35
N ALA A 68 -22.03 -15.08 -22.78
CA ALA A 68 -22.99 -14.21 -23.44
C ALA A 68 -23.44 -14.77 -24.81
N GLN A 69 -22.53 -15.41 -25.55
CA GLN A 69 -22.89 -16.14 -26.77
C GLN A 69 -23.83 -17.31 -26.48
N GLU A 70 -23.59 -18.07 -25.41
CA GLU A 70 -24.46 -19.20 -25.03
C GLU A 70 -25.86 -18.74 -24.56
N ILE A 71 -25.95 -17.62 -23.82
CA ILE A 71 -27.21 -17.16 -23.22
C ILE A 71 -28.03 -16.27 -24.18
N ARG A 72 -27.38 -15.42 -24.97
CA ARG A 72 -28.06 -14.40 -25.81
C ARG A 72 -27.88 -14.60 -27.32
N GLY A 73 -27.00 -15.49 -27.78
CA GLY A 73 -26.75 -15.70 -29.22
C GLY A 73 -26.14 -14.49 -29.94
N THR A 74 -25.79 -13.42 -29.22
CA THR A 74 -25.26 -12.17 -29.77
C THR A 74 -23.78 -12.06 -29.39
N LYS A 75 -22.92 -11.78 -30.36
CA LYS A 75 -21.56 -11.31 -30.06
C LYS A 75 -21.68 -10.07 -29.17
N LEU A 76 -20.95 -10.03 -28.05
CA LEU A 76 -20.86 -8.83 -27.23
C LEU A 76 -20.18 -7.73 -28.04
N ASP A 77 -20.95 -7.00 -28.84
CA ASP A 77 -20.51 -5.75 -29.43
C ASP A 77 -20.55 -4.73 -28.29
N PHE A 78 -19.38 -4.47 -27.70
CA PHE A 78 -19.18 -3.39 -26.75
C PHE A 78 -19.40 -2.07 -27.49
N ILE A 79 -20.64 -1.59 -27.46
CA ILE A 79 -20.99 -0.25 -27.92
C ILE A 79 -20.41 0.72 -26.89
N TYR A 80 -19.19 1.17 -27.12
CA TYR A 80 -18.60 2.28 -26.37
C TYR A 80 -19.31 3.56 -26.77
N THR A 81 -20.26 4.00 -25.95
CA THR A 81 -21.08 5.19 -26.18
C THR A 81 -20.27 6.49 -26.17
N ALA A 82 -19.07 6.50 -25.57
CA ALA A 82 -18.13 7.61 -25.69
C ALA A 82 -16.65 7.18 -25.54
N PRO A 83 -15.69 7.80 -26.26
CA PRO A 83 -14.25 7.57 -26.08
C PRO A 83 -13.77 7.81 -24.63
N MET A 84 -14.44 8.73 -23.94
CA MET A 84 -14.16 9.08 -22.55
C MET A 84 -14.47 7.94 -21.58
N GLU A 85 -15.57 7.21 -21.78
CA GLU A 85 -15.95 6.08 -20.93
C GLU A 85 -14.92 4.95 -21.01
N PHE A 86 -14.42 4.68 -22.22
CA PHE A 86 -13.38 3.66 -22.45
C PHE A 86 -12.06 4.03 -21.77
N PHE A 87 -11.66 5.30 -21.82
CA PHE A 87 -10.46 5.77 -21.12
C PHE A 87 -10.57 5.57 -19.60
N PHE A 88 -11.68 5.97 -18.99
CA PHE A 88 -11.87 5.77 -17.54
C PHE A 88 -11.94 4.30 -17.14
N ALA A 89 -12.52 3.44 -17.99
CA ALA A 89 -12.51 1.99 -17.77
C ALA A 89 -11.09 1.42 -17.79
N LYS A 90 -10.29 1.77 -18.81
CA LYS A 90 -8.86 1.39 -18.89
C LYS A 90 -8.07 1.92 -17.69
N LEU A 91 -8.28 3.17 -17.29
CA LEU A 91 -7.59 3.77 -16.14
C LEU A 91 -7.92 3.02 -14.84
N LYS A 92 -9.20 2.74 -14.57
CA LYS A 92 -9.62 1.98 -13.37
C LYS A 92 -9.01 0.58 -13.37
N LEU A 93 -9.03 -0.10 -14.52
CA LEU A 93 -8.44 -1.43 -14.66
C LEU A 93 -6.93 -1.41 -14.43
N ALA A 94 -6.23 -0.44 -15.02
CA ALA A 94 -4.79 -0.26 -14.88
C ALA A 94 -4.37 0.05 -13.45
N VAL A 95 -5.12 0.89 -12.73
CA VAL A 95 -4.89 1.16 -11.30
C VAL A 95 -5.08 -0.12 -10.50
N PHE A 96 -6.16 -0.86 -10.75
CA PHE A 96 -6.44 -2.09 -10.03
C PHE A 96 -5.34 -3.14 -10.26
N ALA A 97 -4.98 -3.41 -11.51
CA ALA A 97 -3.88 -4.31 -11.86
C ALA A 97 -2.54 -3.81 -11.31
N GLY A 98 -2.28 -2.50 -11.39
CA GLY A 98 -1.09 -1.85 -10.86
C GLY A 98 -0.93 -2.04 -9.36
N ILE A 99 -2.03 -2.03 -8.58
CA ILE A 99 -2.01 -2.35 -7.14
C ILE A 99 -1.53 -3.79 -6.91
N PHE A 100 -2.04 -4.77 -7.67
CA PHE A 100 -1.59 -6.16 -7.55
C PHE A 100 -0.11 -6.33 -7.89
N VAL A 101 0.38 -5.65 -8.93
CA VAL A 101 1.79 -5.70 -9.33
C VAL A 101 2.69 -4.96 -8.33
N ALA A 102 2.24 -3.83 -7.79
CA ALA A 102 2.97 -3.05 -6.80
C ALA A 102 2.89 -3.65 -5.38
N PHE A 103 1.92 -4.53 -5.11
CA PHE A 103 1.68 -5.16 -3.83
C PHE A 103 2.94 -5.70 -3.12
N PRO A 104 3.81 -6.51 -3.74
CA PRO A 104 5.02 -7.02 -3.06
C PRO A 104 5.94 -5.90 -2.57
N PHE A 105 6.09 -4.83 -3.35
CA PHE A 105 6.93 -3.69 -2.97
C PHE A 105 6.29 -2.87 -1.84
N ILE A 106 4.98 -2.59 -1.96
CA ILE A 106 4.23 -1.84 -0.94
C ILE A 106 4.21 -2.65 0.37
N ALA A 107 3.96 -3.96 0.31
CA ALA A 107 3.98 -4.84 1.48
C ALA A 107 5.34 -4.83 2.18
N TRP A 108 6.45 -4.86 1.41
CA TRP A 108 7.78 -4.71 1.97
C TRP A 108 8.00 -3.36 2.66
N GLN A 109 7.57 -2.26 2.04
CA GLN A 109 7.69 -0.91 2.63
C GLN A 109 6.86 -0.77 3.90
N VAL A 110 5.64 -1.30 3.92
CA VAL A 110 4.76 -1.33 5.09
C VAL A 110 5.38 -2.19 6.20
N TYR A 111 5.85 -3.39 5.88
CA TYR A 111 6.53 -4.26 6.86
C TYR A 111 7.73 -3.56 7.49
N ALA A 112 8.59 -2.97 6.67
CA ALA A 112 9.80 -2.32 7.13
C ALA A 112 9.51 -1.01 7.89
N PHE A 113 8.34 -0.38 7.71
CA PHE A 113 7.84 0.68 8.59
C PHE A 113 7.31 0.14 9.93
N VAL A 114 6.63 -1.01 9.93
CA VAL A 114 6.05 -1.60 11.16
C VAL A 114 7.11 -2.28 12.03
N ALA A 115 8.14 -2.89 11.44
CA ALA A 115 9.24 -3.58 12.15
C ALA A 115 10.03 -2.74 13.18
N PRO A 116 10.25 -1.42 13.02
CA PRO A 116 10.82 -0.58 14.06
C PRO A 116 9.81 -0.23 15.17
N GLY A 117 8.51 -0.11 14.87
CA GLY A 117 7.46 0.22 15.83
C GLY A 117 6.94 -0.96 16.65
N LEU A 118 7.10 -2.19 16.15
CA LEU A 118 6.65 -3.42 16.81
C LEU A 118 7.84 -4.12 17.48
N TYR A 119 7.94 -3.95 18.79
CA TYR A 119 8.82 -4.63 19.76
C TYR A 119 10.10 -5.28 19.19
N LYS A 120 11.25 -4.66 19.53
CA LYS A 120 12.63 -5.10 19.24
C LYS A 120 12.93 -6.59 19.55
N ASN A 121 12.05 -7.32 20.25
CA ASN A 121 12.25 -8.68 20.73
C ASN A 121 11.35 -9.77 20.09
N GLU A 122 10.40 -9.44 19.19
CA GLU A 122 9.45 -10.42 18.59
C GLU A 122 9.46 -10.49 17.06
N ARG A 123 10.42 -9.82 16.41
CA ARG A 123 10.54 -9.70 14.93
C ARG A 123 10.51 -11.03 14.15
N GLY A 124 10.83 -12.16 14.78
CA GLY A 124 10.86 -13.48 14.14
C GLY A 124 9.50 -14.15 13.96
N ALA A 125 8.49 -13.80 14.76
CA ALA A 125 7.20 -14.52 14.77
C ALA A 125 6.23 -14.08 13.67
N PHE A 126 6.38 -12.85 13.13
CA PHE A 126 5.47 -12.31 12.11
C PHE A 126 5.80 -12.75 10.68
N TRP A 127 7.06 -13.12 10.40
CA TRP A 127 7.50 -13.60 9.08
C TRP A 127 6.72 -14.82 8.57
N PRO A 128 6.49 -15.89 9.36
CA PRO A 128 5.69 -17.02 8.90
C PRO A 128 4.23 -16.64 8.66
N TYR A 129 3.63 -15.78 9.49
CA TYR A 129 2.20 -15.42 9.35
C TYR A 129 1.91 -14.62 8.08
N LEU A 130 2.81 -13.71 7.69
CA LEU A 130 2.69 -12.90 6.47
C LEU A 130 2.74 -13.76 5.19
N VAL A 131 3.51 -14.85 5.22
CA VAL A 131 3.62 -15.81 4.11
C VAL A 131 2.49 -16.85 4.15
N LEU A 132 2.08 -17.31 5.34
CA LEU A 132 1.00 -18.30 5.47
C LEU A 132 -0.38 -17.73 5.09
N ALA A 133 -0.68 -16.46 5.37
CA ALA A 133 -1.98 -15.87 5.09
C ALA A 133 -2.40 -15.96 3.59
N PRO A 134 -1.57 -15.54 2.62
CA PRO A 134 -1.91 -15.70 1.20
C PRO A 134 -1.94 -17.17 0.75
N ILE A 135 -1.14 -18.06 1.35
CA ILE A 135 -1.16 -19.50 1.02
C ILE A 135 -2.46 -20.15 1.50
N LEU A 136 -2.90 -19.85 2.73
CA LEU A 136 -4.10 -20.41 3.33
C LEU A 136 -5.38 -19.92 2.63
N PHE A 137 -5.37 -18.72 2.06
CA PHE A 137 -6.49 -18.18 1.29
C PHE A 137 -6.45 -18.55 -0.20
N SER A 138 -5.33 -19.10 -0.68
CA SER A 138 -5.14 -19.58 -2.05
C SER A 138 -5.50 -21.06 -2.24
N THR A 139 -5.75 -21.80 -1.16
CA THR A 139 -6.17 -23.22 -1.17
C THR A 139 -7.66 -23.30 -0.89
#